data_AF-V5H2R8-F1
#
_entry.id   AF-V5H2R8-F1
#
_cell.length_a   1.000
_cell.length_b   1.000
_cell.length_c   1.000
_cell.angle_alpha   90.00
_cell.angle_beta   90.00
_cell.angle_gamma   90.00
#
_symmetry.space_group_name_H-M   'P 1'
#
loop_
_entity.id
_entity.type
_entity.pdbx_description
1 polymer ?
#
loop_
_entity_poly.entity_id
_entity_poly.type
_entity_poly.pdbx_seq_one_letter_code
_entity_poly.pdbx_strand_id
1 'polypeptide(L)'
;HQLFSKLSENLQPILNLPNATRKTYVNFVLPLSGRFDTFRRFLRTYEDVCLKEKEYSRLYVVLYRNDDSPADFEKTARLLEDVSRKYDDSEIRVIRSNETFARGKALQLGVNALPDEELLLFIDVDMV
;
A
#
# COMPACT_ATOMS: atom_id res chain seq x y z
N HIS A 1 -23.64 -32.01 28.98
CA HIS A 1 -22.26 -31.96 28.45
C HIS A 1 -22.03 -32.72 27.14
N GLN A 2 -22.74 -33.81 26.80
CA GLN A 2 -22.50 -34.59 25.56
C GLN A 2 -23.29 -34.14 24.31
N LEU A 3 -24.35 -33.33 24.44
CA LEU A 3 -25.17 -32.89 23.29
C LEU A 3 -24.48 -31.77 22.48
N PHE A 4 -23.82 -30.83 23.17
CA PHE A 4 -23.09 -29.73 22.53
C PHE A 4 -21.79 -30.18 21.85
N SER A 5 -21.12 -31.23 22.34
CA SER A 5 -19.93 -31.79 21.69
C SER A 5 -20.28 -32.52 20.39
N LYS A 6 -21.42 -33.23 20.36
CA LYS A 6 -21.92 -33.89 19.14
C LYS A 6 -22.40 -32.90 18.07
N LEU A 7 -22.87 -31.72 18.49
CA LEU A 7 -23.20 -30.63 17.57
C LEU A 7 -21.92 -30.03 16.97
N SER A 8 -20.85 -29.82 17.76
CA SER A 8 -19.60 -29.26 17.24
C SER A 8 -18.84 -30.19 16.29
N GLU A 9 -18.92 -31.50 16.49
CA GLU A 9 -18.25 -32.49 15.61
C GLU A 9 -18.92 -32.64 14.24
N ASN A 10 -20.21 -32.30 14.11
CA ASN A 10 -20.96 -32.43 12.86
C ASN A 10 -21.24 -31.08 12.15
N LEU A 11 -20.71 -29.97 12.67
CA LEU A 11 -20.88 -28.61 12.13
C LEU A 11 -19.55 -28.04 11.64
N GLN A 12 -19.00 -28.58 10.56
CA GLN A 12 -18.13 -27.83 9.63
C GLN A 12 -18.30 -28.36 8.19
N PRO A 13 -18.50 -27.52 7.15
CA PRO A 13 -18.97 -26.14 7.16
C PRO A 13 -20.10 -25.92 6.13
N ILE A 14 -21.35 -25.75 6.58
CA ILE A 14 -22.41 -25.18 5.71
C ILE A 14 -22.14 -23.70 5.43
N LEU A 15 -21.22 -23.08 6.18
CA LEU A 15 -20.55 -21.83 5.82
C LEU A 15 -19.23 -22.15 5.13
N ASN A 16 -19.28 -22.74 3.95
CA ASN A 16 -18.17 -22.68 3.03
C ASN A 16 -18.11 -21.24 2.48
N LEU A 17 -17.71 -20.28 3.33
CA LEU A 17 -17.27 -18.95 2.91
C LEU A 17 -15.88 -19.17 2.29
N PRO A 18 -15.74 -19.17 0.96
CA PRO A 18 -14.44 -19.23 0.35
C PRO A 18 -13.81 -17.84 0.56
N ASN A 19 -13.19 -17.62 1.74
CA ASN A 19 -12.21 -16.55 2.03
C ASN A 19 -12.01 -16.23 3.52
N ALA A 20 -12.67 -16.87 4.48
CA ALA A 20 -12.52 -16.48 5.89
C ALA A 20 -11.08 -16.64 6.46
N THR A 21 -10.19 -17.32 5.74
CA THR A 21 -8.77 -17.55 6.13
C THR A 21 -7.74 -16.94 5.17
N ARG A 22 -8.13 -16.39 4.02
CA ARG A 22 -7.19 -15.76 3.07
C ARG A 22 -6.94 -14.33 3.52
N LYS A 23 -5.72 -14.06 3.99
CA LYS A 23 -5.28 -12.70 4.27
C LYS A 23 -5.10 -11.97 2.94
N THR A 24 -5.92 -10.96 2.69
CA THR A 24 -5.90 -10.16 1.47
C THR A 24 -5.03 -8.94 1.68
N TYR A 25 -4.05 -8.74 0.80
CA TYR A 25 -3.25 -7.53 0.82
C TYR A 25 -4.05 -6.34 0.29
N VAL A 26 -3.91 -5.20 0.96
CA VAL A 26 -4.34 -3.89 0.47
C VAL A 26 -3.17 -3.23 -0.24
N ASN A 27 -3.30 -3.01 -1.55
CA ASN A 27 -2.28 -2.32 -2.34
C ASN A 27 -2.58 -0.83 -2.42
N PHE A 28 -1.77 -0.03 -1.74
CA PHE A 28 -1.82 1.42 -1.80
C PHE A 28 -1.07 1.88 -3.05
N VAL A 29 -1.77 2.48 -4.00
CA VAL A 29 -1.18 3.07 -5.20
C VAL A 29 -1.24 4.59 -5.07
N LEU A 30 -0.07 5.21 -5.01
CA LEU A 30 0.10 6.64 -4.70
C LEU A 30 0.87 7.34 -5.83
N PRO A 31 0.19 8.08 -6.70
CA PRO A 31 0.81 9.03 -7.61
C PRO A 31 1.42 10.21 -6.85
N LEU A 32 2.70 10.53 -7.10
CA LEU A 32 3.37 11.65 -6.43
C LEU A 32 4.21 12.50 -7.39
N SER A 33 4.01 13.82 -7.33
CA SER A 33 4.86 14.81 -7.98
C SER A 33 5.02 16.03 -7.06
N GLY A 34 6.24 16.27 -6.56
CA GLY A 34 6.49 17.25 -5.51
C GLY A 34 5.83 16.86 -4.18
N ARG A 35 5.41 17.86 -3.39
CA ARG A 35 4.61 17.71 -2.16
C ARG A 35 5.26 16.88 -1.07
N PHE A 36 6.58 16.97 -0.95
CA PHE A 36 7.36 16.19 0.01
C PHE A 36 6.83 16.25 1.44
N ASP A 37 6.44 17.43 1.94
CA ASP A 37 5.94 17.56 3.32
C ASP A 37 4.62 16.82 3.55
N THR A 38 3.73 16.82 2.55
CA THR A 38 2.46 16.08 2.63
C THR A 38 2.69 14.58 2.54
N PHE A 39 3.55 14.16 1.62
CA PHE A 39 3.97 12.76 1.52
C PHE A 39 4.61 12.26 2.83
N ARG A 40 5.48 13.06 3.45
CA ARG A 40 6.12 12.72 4.74
C ARG A 40 5.10 12.51 5.85
N ARG A 41 4.02 13.31 5.89
CA ARG A 41 2.93 13.11 6.87
C ARG A 41 2.17 11.82 6.57
N PHE A 42 1.80 11.58 5.32
CA PHE A 42 1.17 10.32 4.88
C PHE A 42 2.02 9.11 5.28
N LEU A 43 3.32 9.15 5.00
CA LEU A 43 4.22 8.02 5.25
C LEU A 43 4.34 7.72 6.75
N ARG A 44 4.35 8.75 7.62
CA ARG A 44 4.30 8.53 9.07
C ARG A 44 3.02 7.82 9.50
N THR A 45 1.87 8.20 8.96
CA THR A 45 0.62 7.50 9.23
C THR A 45 0.66 6.06 8.72
N TYR A 46 1.20 5.83 7.53
CA TYR A 46 1.38 4.48 6.98
C TYR A 46 2.33 3.63 7.83
N GLU A 47 3.43 4.21 8.33
CA GLU A 47 4.32 3.54 9.28
C GLU A 47 3.56 3.13 10.55
N ASP A 48 2.81 4.05 11.15
CA ASP A 48 2.11 3.83 12.42
C ASP A 48 0.97 2.81 12.30
N VAL A 49 0.21 2.86 11.22
CA VAL A 49 -1.00 2.03 11.04
C VAL A 49 -0.70 0.71 10.36
N CYS A 50 0.23 0.69 9.39
CA CYS A 50 0.45 -0.49 8.57
C CYS A 50 1.73 -1.24 8.93
N LEU A 51 2.85 -0.54 9.04
CA LEU A 51 4.16 -1.20 9.20
C LEU A 51 4.39 -1.69 10.64
N LYS A 52 4.10 -0.86 11.65
CA LYS A 52 4.27 -1.24 13.06
C LYS A 52 3.35 -2.38 13.47
N GLU A 53 2.11 -2.36 13.00
CA GLU A 53 1.09 -3.38 13.29
C GLU A 53 1.20 -4.61 12.37
N LYS A 54 2.13 -4.61 11.40
CA LYS A 54 2.35 -5.70 10.42
C LYS A 54 1.11 -6.06 9.64
N GLU A 55 0.36 -5.03 9.21
CA GLU A 55 -0.82 -5.20 8.39
C GLU A 55 -0.47 -5.73 6.99
N TYR A 56 -1.41 -6.47 6.40
CA TYR A 56 -1.30 -7.00 5.04
C TYR A 56 -1.45 -5.87 4.02
N SER A 57 -0.39 -5.09 3.85
CA SER A 57 -0.39 -3.91 3.00
C SER A 57 0.88 -3.81 2.18
N ARG A 58 0.75 -3.18 1.01
CA ARG A 58 1.87 -2.85 0.13
C ARG A 58 1.73 -1.40 -0.31
N LEU A 59 2.85 -0.68 -0.40
CA LEU A 59 2.85 0.72 -0.83
C LEU A 59 3.60 0.88 -2.14
N TYR A 60 2.89 1.29 -3.18
CA TYR A 60 3.42 1.58 -4.51
C TYR A 60 3.40 3.10 -4.72
N VAL A 61 4.57 3.72 -4.67
CA VAL A 61 4.73 5.16 -4.94
C VAL A 61 5.18 5.34 -6.39
N VAL A 62 4.31 5.96 -7.20
CA VAL A 62 4.65 6.32 -8.58
C VAL A 62 5.16 7.75 -8.57
N LEU A 63 6.49 7.88 -8.56
CA LEU A 63 7.22 9.11 -8.28
C LEU A 63 7.64 9.81 -9.57
N TYR A 64 7.17 11.03 -9.74
CA TYR A 64 7.48 11.91 -10.87
C TYR A 64 8.35 13.07 -10.42
N ARG A 65 9.21 13.56 -11.34
CA ARG A 65 9.89 14.83 -11.15
C ARG A 65 8.88 15.98 -11.23
N ASN A 66 9.15 17.03 -10.47
CA ASN A 66 8.39 18.28 -10.48
C ASN A 66 9.38 19.42 -10.66
N ASP A 67 9.22 20.21 -11.72
CA ASP A 67 10.14 21.30 -12.07
C ASP A 67 10.08 22.46 -11.07
N ASP A 68 8.94 22.67 -10.41
CA ASP A 68 8.77 23.69 -9.37
C ASP A 68 9.42 23.28 -8.04
N SER A 69 9.59 21.97 -7.82
CA SER A 69 10.21 21.41 -6.61
C SER A 69 11.17 20.24 -6.90
N PRO A 70 12.30 20.45 -7.61
CA PRO A 70 13.14 19.35 -8.08
C PRO A 70 13.76 18.51 -6.97
N ALA A 71 14.03 19.15 -5.82
CA ALA A 71 14.62 18.49 -4.65
C ALA A 71 13.68 17.46 -3.99
N ASP A 72 12.36 17.60 -4.17
CA ASP A 72 11.37 16.73 -3.53
C ASP A 72 11.47 15.29 -4.04
N PHE A 73 11.88 15.10 -5.30
CA PHE A 73 12.05 13.77 -5.89
C PHE A 73 13.09 12.94 -5.11
N GLU A 74 14.30 13.49 -4.94
CA GLU A 74 15.38 12.79 -4.24
C GLU A 74 15.12 12.70 -2.72
N LYS A 75 14.50 13.73 -2.12
CA LYS A 75 14.10 13.67 -0.70
C LYS A 75 13.08 12.55 -0.45
N THR A 76 12.08 12.41 -1.32
CA THR A 76 11.08 11.35 -1.24
C THR A 76 11.73 9.97 -1.40
N ALA A 77 12.58 9.81 -2.41
CA ALA A 77 13.29 8.55 -2.65
C ALA A 77 14.12 8.12 -1.44
N ARG A 78 14.89 9.05 -0.83
CA ARG A 78 15.68 8.78 0.38
C ARG A 78 14.81 8.44 1.58
N LEU A 79 13.72 9.18 1.79
CA LEU A 79 12.80 8.93 2.89
C LEU A 79 12.18 7.52 2.79
N LEU A 80 11.78 7.11 1.58
CA LEU A 80 11.25 5.76 1.35
C LEU A 80 12.31 4.68 1.59
N GLU A 81 13.55 4.91 1.16
CA GLU A 81 14.66 4.00 1.40
C GLU A 81 14.96 3.85 2.90
N ASP A 82 14.97 4.95 3.65
CA ASP A 82 15.18 4.93 5.10
C ASP A 82 14.07 4.16 5.83
N VAL A 83 12.81 4.31 5.40
CA VAL A 83 11.68 3.53 5.95
C VAL A 83 11.80 2.05 5.58
N SER A 84 12.13 1.72 4.33
CA SER A 84 12.33 0.32 3.92
C SER A 84 13.45 -0.37 4.70
N ARG A 85 14.56 0.33 5.00
CA ARG A 85 15.64 -0.21 5.84
C ARG A 85 15.26 -0.35 7.32
N LYS A 86 14.29 0.44 7.79
CA LYS A 86 13.81 0.39 9.17
C LYS A 86 12.85 -0.79 9.40
N TYR A 87 12.14 -1.22 8.35
CA TYR A 87 11.20 -2.34 8.39
C TYR A 87 11.56 -3.34 7.28
N ASP A 88 12.42 -4.31 7.61
CA ASP A 88 12.98 -5.27 6.64
C ASP A 88 11.91 -6.08 5.87
N ASP A 89 10.75 -6.32 6.49
CA ASP A 89 9.62 -7.05 5.88
C ASP A 89 8.65 -6.12 5.12
N SER A 90 8.96 -4.84 4.96
CA SER A 90 8.05 -3.88 4.30
C SER A 90 7.96 -4.09 2.79
N GLU A 91 6.74 -4.13 2.27
CA GLU A 91 6.47 -4.23 0.83
C GLU A 91 6.26 -2.85 0.21
N ILE A 92 7.31 -2.01 0.23
CA ILE A 92 7.31 -0.68 -0.38
C ILE A 92 8.03 -0.72 -1.73
N ARG A 93 7.40 -0.20 -2.78
CA ARG A 93 7.96 -0.12 -4.13
C ARG A 93 7.86 1.29 -4.69
N VAL A 94 8.95 1.75 -5.30
CA VAL A 94 9.04 3.07 -5.94
C VAL A 94 9.17 2.92 -7.45
N ILE A 95 8.18 3.43 -8.18
CA ILE A 95 8.16 3.45 -9.64
C ILE A 95 8.50 4.87 -10.09
N ARG A 96 9.73 5.07 -10.58
CA ARG A 96 10.20 6.39 -11.00
C ARG A 96 9.78 6.67 -12.44
N SER A 97 9.24 7.86 -12.68
CA SER A 97 8.93 8.38 -14.02
C SER A 97 9.63 9.70 -14.27
N ASN A 98 10.16 9.86 -15.48
CA ASN A 98 10.71 11.12 -15.98
C ASN A 98 9.73 11.86 -16.91
N GLU A 99 8.51 11.34 -17.08
CA GLU A 99 7.46 12.00 -17.88
C GLU A 99 6.84 13.18 -17.10
N THR A 100 6.07 14.04 -17.79
CA THR A 100 5.21 15.02 -17.11
C THR A 100 4.15 14.28 -16.28
N PHE A 101 3.93 14.75 -15.05
CA PHE A 101 2.96 14.12 -14.16
C PHE A 101 1.54 14.18 -14.73
N ALA A 102 0.90 13.02 -14.80
CA ALA A 102 -0.53 12.89 -15.07
C ALA A 102 -1.11 11.79 -14.17
N ARG A 103 -2.10 12.13 -13.35
CA ARG A 103 -2.69 11.22 -12.35
C ARG A 103 -3.14 9.89 -12.98
N GLY A 104 -3.90 9.93 -14.07
CA GLY A 104 -4.40 8.70 -14.72
C GLY A 104 -3.28 7.78 -15.20
N LYS A 105 -2.21 8.36 -15.78
CA LYS A 105 -1.03 7.59 -16.22
C LYS A 105 -0.29 6.99 -15.03
N ALA A 106 -0.12 7.76 -13.96
CA ALA A 106 0.54 7.30 -12.74
C ALA A 106 -0.24 6.15 -12.08
N LEU A 107 -1.56 6.26 -11.97
CA LEU A 107 -2.42 5.19 -11.47
C LEU A 107 -2.29 3.92 -12.32
N GLN A 108 -2.30 4.06 -13.66
CA GLN A 108 -2.10 2.92 -14.55
C GLN A 108 -0.73 2.23 -14.34
N LEU A 109 0.36 3.01 -14.22
CA LEU A 109 1.68 2.47 -13.95
C LEU A 109 1.74 1.74 -12.61
N GLY A 110 1.09 2.29 -11.58
CA GLY A 110 0.98 1.68 -10.27
C GLY A 110 0.23 0.34 -10.31
N VAL A 111 -0.95 0.32 -10.95
CA VAL A 111 -1.76 -0.91 -11.11
C VAL A 111 -1.01 -1.99 -11.89
N ASN A 112 -0.30 -1.61 -12.96
CA ASN A 112 0.48 -2.56 -13.78
C ASN A 112 1.63 -3.22 -13.01
N ALA A 113 2.06 -2.66 -11.87
CA ALA A 113 3.11 -3.23 -11.04
C ALA A 113 2.60 -4.19 -9.96
N LEU A 114 1.28 -4.34 -9.85
CA LEU A 114 0.61 -5.19 -8.86
C LEU A 114 0.47 -6.63 -9.37
N PRO A 115 0.46 -7.61 -8.46
CA PRO A 115 0.00 -8.95 -8.79
C PRO A 115 -1.51 -8.96 -9.08
N ASP A 116 -1.95 -9.92 -9.88
CA ASP A 116 -3.36 -10.07 -10.28
C ASP A 116 -4.28 -10.37 -9.07
N GLU A 117 -5.55 -9.96 -9.16
CA GLU A 117 -6.63 -10.31 -8.22
C GLU A 117 -6.48 -9.82 -6.76
N GLU A 118 -5.96 -8.61 -6.54
CA GLU A 118 -5.82 -8.02 -5.21
C GLU A 118 -6.63 -6.72 -5.00
N LEU A 119 -6.93 -6.39 -3.74
CA LEU A 119 -7.64 -5.16 -3.37
C LEU A 119 -6.73 -3.94 -3.60
N LEU A 120 -7.31 -2.92 -4.22
CA LEU A 120 -6.65 -1.69 -4.64
C LEU A 120 -7.17 -0.50 -3.83
N LEU A 121 -6.26 0.33 -3.34
CA LEU A 121 -6.59 1.62 -2.76
C LEU A 121 -5.77 2.72 -3.44
N PHE A 122 -6.46 3.61 -4.15
CA PHE A 122 -5.83 4.78 -4.75
C PHE A 122 -5.72 5.89 -3.72
N ILE A 123 -4.50 6.34 -3.44
CA ILE A 123 -4.23 7.44 -2.52
C ILE A 123 -3.93 8.68 -3.33
N ASP A 124 -4.68 9.73 -3.06
CA ASP A 124 -4.33 11.07 -3.51
C ASP A 124 -3.80 11.85 -2.30
N VAL A 125 -2.48 12.09 -2.29
CA VAL A 125 -1.83 12.88 -1.23
C VAL A 125 -2.23 14.36 -1.29
N ASP A 126 -2.96 14.77 -2.32
CA ASP A 126 -3.50 16.11 -2.50
C ASP A 126 -4.90 16.27 -1.90
N MET A 127 -5.50 15.14 -1.50
CA MET A 127 -6.70 14.91 -0.69
C MET A 127 -6.74 15.61 0.68
N VAL A 128 -6.51 16.92 0.81
CA VAL A 128 -6.80 17.68 2.05
C VAL A 128 -7.51 18.99 1.74
#